data_AF-A0A353GZK9-F1
#
_entry.id   AF-A0A353GZK9-F1
#
_cell.length_a   1.000
_cell.length_b   1.000
_cell.length_c   1.000
_cell.angle_alpha   90.00
_cell.angle_beta   90.00
_cell.angle_gamma   90.00
#
_symmetry.space_group_name_H-M   'P 1'
#
loop_
_entity.id
_entity.type
_entity.pdbx_description
1 polymer ?
#
loop_
_entity_poly.entity_id
_entity_poly.type
_entity_poly.pdbx_seq_one_letter_code
_entity_poly.pdbx_strand_id
1 'polypeptide(L)'
;MLQAKLCMPYIGRNIVKRKKIAEKLRLLPDYKLALLSAPAGYGKTTAVVDYLTGENLKLAWLSIDKADNDPLRFWQYLLAAVSQCTGNDEINRTSLDADLVASNITVDLLISAIETLSQKFVVVLDDYHLIDNSIVVN
;
A
#
# COMPACT_ATOMS: atom_id res chain seq x y z
N MET A 1 -11.98 5.56 11.69
CA MET A 1 -12.11 4.96 10.35
C MET A 1 -10.79 4.39 9.79
N LEU A 2 -9.75 4.18 10.61
CA LEU A 2 -8.45 3.66 10.14
C LEU A 2 -8.55 2.27 9.51
N GLN A 3 -9.27 1.33 10.15
CA GLN A 3 -9.41 -0.05 9.64
C GLN A 3 -9.95 -0.12 8.20
N ALA A 4 -10.84 0.80 7.80
CA ALA A 4 -11.37 0.80 6.44
C ALA A 4 -10.32 1.17 5.38
N LYS A 5 -9.30 1.94 5.75
CA LYS A 5 -8.19 2.31 4.86
C LYS A 5 -7.18 1.18 4.69
N LEU A 6 -7.00 0.36 5.74
CA LEU A 6 -5.99 -0.69 5.80
C LEU A 6 -6.45 -2.02 5.19
N CYS A 7 -7.73 -2.13 4.86
CA CYS A 7 -8.33 -3.33 4.29
C CYS A 7 -8.47 -3.21 2.78
N MET A 8 -8.17 -4.29 2.07
CA MET A 8 -8.49 -4.43 0.66
C MET A 8 -10.00 -4.24 0.45
N PRO A 9 -10.44 -3.37 -0.48
CA PRO A 9 -11.85 -3.10 -0.68
C PRO A 9 -12.56 -4.32 -1.26
N TYR A 10 -13.79 -4.56 -0.81
CA TYR A 10 -14.63 -5.60 -1.36
C TYR A 10 -15.13 -5.21 -2.76
N ILE A 11 -14.83 -6.04 -3.76
CA ILE A 11 -15.39 -5.91 -5.10
C ILE A 11 -16.58 -6.87 -5.26
N GLY A 12 -17.70 -6.35 -5.76
CA GLY A 12 -18.92 -7.15 -5.96
C GLY A 12 -18.73 -8.26 -7.00
N ARG A 13 -19.63 -9.24 -7.04
CA ARG A 13 -19.48 -10.44 -7.90
C ARG A 13 -19.60 -10.18 -9.41
N ASN A 14 -20.20 -9.05 -9.81
CA ASN A 14 -20.48 -8.73 -11.22
C ASN A 14 -19.37 -7.88 -11.84
N ILE A 15 -18.18 -8.47 -11.94
CA ILE A 15 -17.01 -7.79 -12.53
C ILE A 15 -16.78 -8.32 -13.93
N VAL A 16 -16.63 -7.41 -14.88
CA VAL A 16 -16.17 -7.78 -16.22
C VAL A 16 -14.68 -8.09 -16.16
N LYS A 17 -14.32 -9.36 -16.32
CA LYS A 17 -12.93 -9.81 -16.35
C LYS A 17 -12.20 -9.20 -17.55
N ARG A 18 -11.08 -8.50 -17.28
CA ARG A 18 -10.26 -7.84 -18.31
C ARG A 18 -8.98 -8.63 -18.56
N LYS A 19 -9.05 -9.64 -19.43
CA LYS A 19 -7.97 -10.59 -19.71
C LYS A 19 -6.59 -9.93 -19.93
N LYS A 20 -6.51 -8.91 -20.79
CA LYS A 20 -5.26 -8.19 -21.08
C LYS A 20 -4.64 -7.50 -19.86
N ILE A 21 -5.46 -6.99 -18.94
CA ILE A 21 -4.96 -6.35 -17.72
C ILE A 21 -4.51 -7.42 -16.73
N ALA A 22 -5.31 -8.49 -16.56
CA ALA A 22 -4.94 -9.62 -15.71
C ALA A 22 -3.62 -10.27 -16.15
N GLU A 23 -3.40 -10.42 -17.47
CA GLU A 23 -2.13 -10.92 -18.02
C GLU A 23 -0.93 -10.04 -17.67
N LYS A 24 -1.09 -8.72 -17.67
CA LYS A 24 -0.04 -7.79 -17.23
C LYS A 24 0.19 -7.84 -15.72
N LEU A 25 -0.88 -7.93 -14.93
CA LEU A 25 -0.79 -8.00 -13.47
C LEU A 25 -0.14 -9.29 -12.99
N ARG A 26 -0.24 -10.40 -13.74
CA ARG A 26 0.50 -11.64 -13.45
C ARG A 26 2.02 -11.49 -13.44
N LEU A 27 2.55 -10.45 -14.09
CA LEU A 27 3.98 -10.17 -14.10
C LEU A 27 4.42 -9.37 -12.86
N LEU A 28 3.49 -8.92 -12.01
CA LEU A 28 3.83 -8.14 -10.80
C LEU A 28 4.93 -8.75 -9.92
N PRO A 29 4.98 -10.08 -9.69
CA PRO A 29 6.03 -10.69 -8.89
C PRO A 29 7.45 -10.51 -9.47
N ASP A 30 7.57 -10.22 -10.77
CA ASP A 30 8.86 -10.02 -11.45
C ASP A 30 9.40 -8.59 -11.27
N TYR A 31 8.60 -7.68 -10.69
CA TYR A 31 8.96 -6.27 -10.50
C TYR A 31 8.97 -5.89 -9.02
N LYS A 32 9.93 -5.03 -8.65
CA LYS A 32 9.97 -4.44 -7.30
C LYS A 32 8.92 -3.35 -7.09
N LEU A 33 8.47 -2.72 -8.18
CA LEU A 33 7.49 -1.64 -8.18
C LEU A 33 6.67 -1.72 -9.47
N ALA A 34 5.36 -1.52 -9.35
CA ALA A 34 4.46 -1.37 -10.48
C ALA A 34 3.52 -0.19 -10.27
N LEU A 35 3.37 0.63 -11.30
CA LEU A 35 2.46 1.77 -11.30
C LEU A 35 1.27 1.48 -12.22
N LEU A 36 0.06 1.46 -11.65
CA LEU A 36 -1.17 1.38 -12.42
C LEU A 36 -1.83 2.76 -12.52
N SER A 37 -1.77 3.37 -13.70
CA SER A 37 -2.36 4.68 -13.97
C SER A 37 -3.45 4.60 -15.04
N ALA A 38 -4.56 5.30 -14.77
CA ALA A 38 -5.73 5.46 -15.63
C ALA A 38 -6.64 6.55 -15.04
N PRO A 39 -7.54 7.17 -15.82
CA PRO A 39 -8.49 8.14 -15.28
C PRO A 39 -9.43 7.56 -14.21
N ALA A 40 -10.13 8.44 -13.50
CA ALA A 40 -11.15 8.03 -12.52
C ALA A 40 -12.24 7.18 -13.19
N GLY A 41 -12.76 6.17 -12.48
CA GLY A 41 -13.80 5.27 -12.99
C GLY A 41 -13.33 4.17 -13.95
N TYR A 42 -12.04 4.12 -14.33
CA TYR A 42 -11.53 3.06 -15.22
C TYR A 42 -11.36 1.69 -14.55
N GLY A 43 -11.62 1.57 -13.24
CA GLY A 43 -11.56 0.30 -12.51
C GLY A 43 -10.15 -0.15 -12.15
N LYS A 44 -9.24 0.78 -11.82
CA LYS A 44 -7.86 0.49 -11.38
C LYS A 44 -7.85 -0.40 -10.15
N THR A 45 -8.46 0.07 -9.06
CA THR A 45 -8.65 -0.66 -7.81
C THR A 45 -9.31 -2.01 -8.07
N THR A 46 -10.37 -2.03 -8.88
CA THR A 46 -11.07 -3.27 -9.23
C THR A 46 -10.16 -4.29 -9.91
N ALA A 47 -9.31 -3.88 -10.85
CA ALA A 47 -8.38 -4.79 -11.52
C ALA A 47 -7.31 -5.34 -10.57
N VAL A 48 -6.80 -4.51 -9.66
CA VAL A 48 -5.81 -4.93 -8.66
C VAL A 48 -6.44 -5.91 -7.67
N VAL A 49 -7.60 -5.60 -7.09
CA VAL A 49 -8.30 -6.51 -6.17
C VAL A 49 -8.67 -7.82 -6.87
N ASP A 50 -9.14 -7.78 -8.12
CA ASP A 50 -9.51 -8.97 -8.87
C ASP A 50 -8.33 -9.92 -9.09
N TYR A 51 -7.16 -9.37 -9.38
CA TYR A 51 -5.91 -10.12 -9.48
C TYR A 51 -5.51 -10.69 -8.12
N LEU A 52 -5.38 -9.84 -7.10
CA LEU A 52 -4.85 -10.20 -5.78
C LEU A 52 -5.74 -11.20 -5.03
N THR A 53 -7.06 -11.20 -5.26
CA THR A 53 -7.99 -12.18 -4.64
C THR A 53 -7.69 -13.62 -5.08
N GLY A 54 -7.10 -13.81 -6.27
CA GLY A 54 -6.71 -15.13 -6.78
C GLY A 54 -5.30 -15.57 -6.36
N GLU A 55 -4.53 -14.71 -5.70
CA GLU A 55 -3.13 -14.94 -5.37
C GLU A 55 -2.97 -15.25 -3.87
N ASN A 56 -2.10 -16.20 -3.54
CA ASN A 56 -1.78 -16.52 -2.14
C ASN A 56 -0.62 -15.65 -1.64
N LEU A 57 -0.87 -14.34 -1.55
CA LEU A 57 0.12 -13.34 -1.15
C LEU A 57 -0.28 -12.66 0.17
N LYS A 58 0.72 -12.30 0.97
CA LYS A 58 0.55 -11.36 2.08
C LYS A 58 0.39 -9.94 1.51
N LEU A 59 -0.66 -9.24 1.90
CA LEU A 59 -1.03 -7.93 1.35
C LEU A 59 -1.15 -6.89 2.47
N ALA A 60 -0.38 -5.81 2.35
CA ALA A 60 -0.59 -4.58 3.09
C ALA A 60 -1.31 -3.60 2.16
N TRP A 61 -2.51 -3.18 2.53
CA TRP A 61 -3.30 -2.24 1.73
C TRP A 61 -3.37 -0.89 2.44
N LEU A 62 -3.22 0.20 1.70
CA LEU A 62 -3.47 1.55 2.19
C LEU A 62 -4.28 2.35 1.17
N SER A 63 -5.52 2.68 1.53
CA SER A 63 -6.39 3.58 0.75
C SER A 63 -6.16 5.03 1.17
N ILE A 64 -5.54 5.80 0.30
CA ILE A 64 -5.12 7.19 0.56
C ILE A 64 -6.29 8.14 0.29
N ASP A 65 -6.47 9.13 1.17
CA ASP A 65 -7.29 10.30 0.88
C ASP A 65 -6.48 11.60 1.04
N LYS A 66 -7.10 12.73 0.72
CA LYS A 66 -6.43 14.05 0.75
C LYS A 66 -5.83 14.43 2.10
N ALA A 67 -6.41 13.94 3.21
CA ALA A 67 -5.88 14.24 4.54
C ALA A 67 -4.58 13.48 4.83
N ASP A 68 -4.33 12.39 4.10
CA ASP A 68 -3.10 11.59 4.24
C ASP A 68 -1.91 12.21 3.48
N ASN A 69 -2.08 13.40 2.86
CA ASN A 69 -0.96 14.20 2.36
C ASN A 69 -0.13 14.87 3.48
N ASP A 70 -0.56 14.69 4.74
CA ASP A 70 0.26 14.94 5.92
C ASP A 70 1.32 13.82 6.08
N PRO A 71 2.63 14.13 6.10
CA PRO A 71 3.68 13.11 6.10
C PRO A 71 3.62 12.17 7.30
N LEU A 72 3.36 12.72 8.50
CA LEU A 72 3.29 11.93 9.72
C LEU A 72 2.15 10.91 9.62
N ARG A 73 0.97 11.35 9.18
CA ARG A 73 -0.20 10.50 8.98
C ARG A 73 0.02 9.44 7.89
N PHE A 74 0.63 9.81 6.77
CA PHE A 74 0.98 8.87 5.70
C PHE A 74 1.81 7.72 6.25
N TRP A 75 2.92 8.05 6.92
CA TRP A 75 3.85 7.05 7.45
C TRP A 75 3.23 6.21 8.56
N GLN A 76 2.45 6.81 9.47
CA GLN A 76 1.71 6.08 10.49
C GLN A 76 0.77 5.04 9.87
N TYR A 77 0.03 5.39 8.81
CA TYR A 77 -0.91 4.48 8.18
C TYR A 77 -0.20 3.41 7.34
N LEU A 78 0.92 3.74 6.71
CA LEU A 78 1.75 2.77 6.02
C LEU A 78 2.33 1.72 6.98
N LEU A 79 2.90 2.16 8.11
CA LEU A 79 3.40 1.25 9.16
C LEU A 79 2.27 0.38 9.73
N ALA A 80 1.10 0.95 9.96
CA ALA A 80 -0.07 0.19 10.42
C ALA A 80 -0.50 -0.88 9.40
N ALA A 81 -0.51 -0.56 8.09
CA ALA A 81 -0.83 -1.54 7.04
C ALA A 81 0.18 -2.70 7.00
N VAL A 82 1.48 -2.38 7.07
CA VAL A 82 2.56 -3.38 7.06
C VAL A 82 2.51 -4.24 8.33
N SER A 83 2.32 -3.63 9.50
CA SER A 83 2.18 -4.34 10.78
C SER A 83 0.99 -5.32 10.74
N GLN A 84 -0.18 -4.87 10.28
CA GLN A 84 -1.37 -5.72 10.13
C GLN A 84 -1.14 -6.91 9.18
N CYS A 85 -0.46 -6.68 8.06
CA CYS A 85 -0.14 -7.71 7.08
C CYS A 85 0.87 -8.75 7.60
N THR A 86 1.85 -8.30 8.37
CA THR A 86 3.00 -9.12 8.78
C THR A 86 2.77 -9.79 10.13
N GLY A 87 1.90 -9.24 10.97
CA GLY A 87 1.73 -9.60 12.37
C GLY A 87 2.88 -9.09 13.26
N ASN A 88 3.73 -8.20 12.74
CA ASN A 88 4.83 -7.63 13.50
C ASN A 88 4.38 -6.33 14.18
N ASP A 89 4.06 -6.42 15.47
CA ASP A 89 3.63 -5.29 16.29
C ASP A 89 4.76 -4.27 16.55
N GLU A 90 6.03 -4.66 16.41
CA GLU A 90 7.17 -3.75 16.64
C GLU A 90 7.14 -2.60 15.62
N ILE A 91 6.71 -2.88 14.40
CA ILE A 91 6.55 -1.89 13.31
C ILE A 91 5.59 -0.78 13.75
N ASN A 92 4.47 -1.14 14.38
CA ASN A 92 3.46 -0.18 14.85
C ASN A 92 3.85 0.52 16.15
N ARG A 93 4.83 -0.01 16.90
CA ARG A 93 5.39 0.62 18.10
C ARG A 93 6.49 1.62 17.80
N THR A 94 6.95 1.69 16.55
CA THR A 94 7.89 2.70 16.09
C THR A 94 7.29 4.08 16.34
N SER A 95 7.87 4.82 17.29
CA SER A 95 7.45 6.18 17.59
C SER A 95 7.84 7.07 16.41
N LEU A 96 6.83 7.57 15.70
CA LEU A 96 7.00 8.58 14.68
C LEU A 96 6.64 9.94 15.26
N ASP A 97 7.52 10.90 15.05
CA ASP A 97 7.23 12.31 15.22
C ASP A 97 7.53 13.06 13.91
N ALA A 98 7.16 14.34 13.88
CA ALA A 98 7.32 15.17 12.69
C ALA A 98 8.79 15.36 12.30
N ASP A 99 9.71 15.40 13.28
CA ASP A 99 11.13 15.65 13.05
C ASP A 99 11.81 14.42 12.42
N LEU A 100 11.47 13.21 12.89
CA LEU A 100 11.93 11.95 12.33
C LEU A 100 11.45 11.76 10.88
N VAL A 101 10.18 12.10 10.61
CA VAL A 101 9.59 12.02 9.27
C VAL A 101 10.24 13.03 8.33
N ALA A 102 10.46 14.27 8.79
CA ALA A 102 11.13 15.30 7.99
C ALA A 102 12.60 14.96 7.70
N SER A 103 13.24 14.18 8.57
CA SER A 103 14.65 13.76 8.44
C SER A 103 14.84 12.47 7.63
N ASN A 104 13.78 11.91 7.05
CA ASN A 104 13.76 10.65 6.28
C ASN A 104 14.17 9.39 7.07
N ILE A 105 14.36 9.50 8.39
CA ILE A 105 14.73 8.38 9.28
C ILE A 105 13.63 7.31 9.29
N THR A 106 12.38 7.71 9.06
CA THR A 106 11.22 6.81 8.99
C THR A 106 11.36 5.75 7.90
N VAL A 107 12.00 6.05 6.78
CA VAL A 107 12.26 5.09 5.71
C VAL A 107 13.21 4.01 6.19
N ASP A 108 14.30 4.39 6.85
CA ASP A 108 15.30 3.44 7.37
C ASP A 108 14.69 2.53 8.43
N LEU A 109 13.86 3.07 9.33
CA LEU A 109 13.14 2.29 10.33
C LEU A 109 12.18 1.29 9.68
N LEU A 110 11.47 1.69 8.63
CA LEU A 110 10.61 0.78 7.86
C LEU A 110 11.44 -0.30 7.17
N ILE A 111 12.57 0.04 6.54
CA ILE A 111 13.45 -0.93 5.87
C ILE A 111 13.98 -1.95 6.87
N SER A 112 14.54 -1.49 8.00
CA SER A 112 15.04 -2.38 9.06
C SER A 112 13.93 -3.30 9.59
N ALA A 113 12.73 -2.76 9.82
CA ALA A 113 11.57 -3.57 10.20
C ALA A 113 11.24 -4.64 9.15
N ILE A 114 11.27 -4.28 7.86
CA ILE A 114 10.99 -5.21 6.76
C ILE A 114 12.08 -6.29 6.63
N GLU A 115 13.35 -5.95 6.85
CA GLU A 115 14.47 -6.91 6.76
C GLU A 115 14.36 -8.07 7.76
N THR A 116 13.67 -7.85 8.89
CA THR A 116 13.40 -8.92 9.87
C THR A 116 12.34 -9.92 9.41
N LEU A 117 11.62 -9.62 8.34
CA LEU A 117 10.52 -10.46 7.85
C LEU A 117 11.06 -11.57 6.95
N SER A 118 10.72 -12.81 7.29
CA SER A 118 11.10 -14.00 6.51
C SER A 118 10.22 -14.28 5.29
N GLN A 119 9.16 -13.50 5.08
CA GLN A 119 8.14 -13.74 4.06
C GLN A 119 7.97 -12.53 3.15
N LYS A 120 7.84 -12.80 1.84
CA LYS A 120 7.48 -11.79 0.85
C LYS A 120 6.04 -11.33 1.07
N PHE A 121 5.80 -10.04 0.91
CA PHE A 121 4.48 -9.42 0.92
C PHE A 121 4.42 -8.30 -0.13
N VAL A 122 3.21 -7.87 -0.47
CA VAL A 122 2.96 -6.78 -1.40
C VAL A 122 2.32 -5.62 -0.65
N VAL A 123 2.81 -4.41 -0.90
CA VAL A 123 2.18 -3.17 -0.45
C VAL A 123 1.38 -2.58 -1.61
N VAL A 124 0.11 -2.29 -1.37
CA VAL A 124 -0.76 -1.59 -2.33
C VAL A 124 -1.10 -0.21 -1.76
N LEU A 125 -0.66 0.84 -2.47
CA LEU A 125 -1.02 2.22 -2.20
C LEU A 125 -2.12 2.64 -3.19
N ASP A 126 -3.37 2.58 -2.75
CA ASP A 126 -4.50 3.01 -3.58
C ASP A 126 -4.68 4.52 -3.49
N ASP A 127 -4.98 5.14 -4.64
CA ASP A 127 -5.10 6.59 -4.80
C ASP A 127 -3.85 7.41 -4.40
N TYR A 128 -2.64 6.85 -4.57
CA TYR A 128 -1.36 7.54 -4.29
C TYR A 128 -1.17 8.89 -4.99
N HIS A 129 -1.85 9.13 -6.11
CA HIS A 129 -1.85 10.43 -6.81
C HIS A 129 -2.37 11.61 -5.96
N LEU A 130 -2.99 11.34 -4.80
CA LEU A 130 -3.40 12.36 -3.82
C LEU A 130 -2.25 12.85 -2.92
N ILE A 131 -1.09 12.22 -3.00
CA ILE A 131 0.13 12.65 -2.30
C ILE A 131 0.96 13.54 -3.22
N ASP A 132 1.13 14.80 -2.82
CA ASP A 132 2.00 15.77 -3.48
C ASP A 132 3.03 16.40 -2.51
N ASN A 133 2.97 16.04 -1.24
CA ASN A 133 3.90 16.54 -0.23
C ASN A 133 5.32 16.03 -0.49
N SER A 134 6.26 16.95 -0.64
CA SER A 134 7.65 16.65 -0.95
C SER A 134 8.36 15.79 0.09
N ILE A 135 7.92 15.80 1.35
CA ILE A 135 8.51 14.94 2.41
C ILE A 135 8.15 13.46 2.19
N VAL A 136 7.06 13.17 1.48
CA VAL A 136 6.63 11.79 1.17
C VAL A 136 7.11 11.35 -0.22
N VAL A 137 7.20 12.30 -1.16
CA VAL A 137 7.48 12.00 -2.58
C VAL A 137 8.98 12.01 -2.92
N ASN A 138 9.84 12.70 -2.14
CA ASN A 138 11.28 12.81 -2.41
C ASN A 138 12.14 11.87 -1.58
#